data_AF-A0A7C9CVS7-F1
#
_entry.id   AF-A0A7C9CVS7-F1
#
_cell.length_a   1.000
_cell.length_b   1.000
_cell.length_c   1.000
_cell.angle_alpha   90.00
_cell.angle_beta   90.00
_cell.angle_gamma   90.00
#
_symmetry.space_group_name_H-M   'P 1'
#
loop_
_entity.id
_entity.type
_entity.pdbx_description
1 polymer ?
#
loop_
_entity_poly.entity_id
_entity_poly.type
_entity_poly.pdbx_seq_one_letter_code
_entity_poly.pdbx_strand_id
1 'polypeptide(L)'
;ILDAAVAGNVEFVAKTIRTYPCSIWRKNANGTHMFSLAVLNRQVEVFNLIHEIRGWKTIRLVQVDKNGNNSLHMAAMPPPAESLSDVPGAALQMQRELLWFKEVENLVTPQA
;
A
#
# COMPACT_ATOMS: atom_id res chain seq x y z
N ILE A 1 8.79 10.53 4.32
CA ILE A 1 8.78 9.08 4.02
C ILE A 1 7.42 8.60 3.53
N LEU A 2 6.30 9.00 4.17
CA LEU A 2 4.96 8.63 3.68
C LEU A 2 4.69 9.22 2.29
N ASP A 3 5.03 10.48 2.04
CA ASP A 3 4.87 11.09 0.72
C ASP A 3 5.72 10.40 -0.35
N ALA A 4 6.95 9.99 0.02
CA ALA A 4 7.81 9.21 -0.85
C ALA A 4 7.20 7.83 -1.17
N ALA A 5 6.53 7.19 -0.22
CA ALA A 5 5.81 5.93 -0.46
C ALA A 5 4.58 6.13 -1.34
N VAL A 6 3.85 7.24 -1.19
CA VAL A 6 2.70 7.61 -2.04
C VAL A 6 3.15 7.90 -3.47
N ALA A 7 4.28 8.59 -3.63
CA ALA A 7 4.86 8.93 -4.91
C ALA A 7 5.65 7.79 -5.59
N GLY A 8 5.78 6.62 -4.95
CA GLY A 8 6.53 5.49 -5.52
C GLY A 8 8.06 5.65 -5.50
N ASN A 9 8.62 6.55 -4.67
CA ASN A 9 10.07 6.72 -4.57
C ASN A 9 10.70 5.61 -3.70
N VAL A 10 10.87 4.44 -4.31
CA VAL A 10 11.34 3.21 -3.65
C VAL A 10 12.72 3.37 -3.03
N GLU A 11 13.66 4.00 -3.75
CA GLU A 11 15.04 4.18 -3.27
C GLU A 11 15.08 5.00 -1.97
N PHE A 12 14.32 6.10 -1.92
CA PHE A 12 14.23 6.93 -0.73
C PHE A 12 13.61 6.16 0.44
N VAL A 13 12.53 5.42 0.18
CA VAL A 13 11.86 4.60 1.21
C VAL A 13 12.81 3.53 1.75
N ALA A 14 13.48 2.77 0.87
CA ALA A 14 14.43 1.73 1.23
C ALA A 14 15.60 2.30 2.06
N LYS A 15 16.19 3.41 1.60
CA LYS A 15 17.29 4.06 2.31
C LYS A 15 16.85 4.58 3.68
N THR A 16 15.66 5.15 3.78
CA THR A 16 15.15 5.69 5.06
C THR A 16 14.85 4.57 6.04
N ILE A 17 14.20 3.49 5.62
CA ILE A 17 13.94 2.31 6.48
C ILE A 17 15.26 1.70 6.97
N ARG A 18 16.25 1.57 6.09
CA ARG A 18 17.58 1.04 6.47
C ARG A 18 18.30 1.92 7.49
N THR A 19 18.14 3.23 7.39
CA THR A 19 18.82 4.20 8.26
C THR A 19 18.05 4.41 9.57
N TYR A 20 16.72 4.38 9.51
CA TYR A 20 15.80 4.62 10.61
C TYR A 20 14.70 3.54 10.63
N PRO A 21 14.98 2.31 11.10
CA PRO A 21 14.03 1.20 11.04
C PRO A 21 12.67 1.51 11.67
N CYS A 22 12.64 2.33 12.72
CA CYS A 22 11.40 2.74 13.38
C CYS A 22 10.49 3.63 12.51
N SER A 23 10.97 4.20 11.40
CA SER A 23 10.15 5.02 10.51
C SER A 23 8.98 4.25 9.89
N ILE A 24 9.09 2.92 9.85
CA ILE A 24 8.08 2.00 9.35
C ILE A 24 6.76 2.08 10.15
N TRP A 25 6.83 2.51 11.41
CA TRP A 25 5.68 2.68 12.31
C TRP A 25 4.96 4.02 12.15
N ARG A 26 5.45 4.92 11.30
CA ARG A 26 4.80 6.22 11.09
C ARG A 26 3.42 6.05 10.45
N LYS A 27 2.48 6.86 10.92
CA LYS A 27 1.14 7.02 10.38
C LYS A 27 0.95 8.45 9.86
N ASN A 28 0.07 8.63 8.88
CA ASN A 28 -0.36 9.98 8.50
C ASN A 28 -1.38 10.55 9.51
N ALA A 29 -1.91 11.74 9.24
CA ALA A 29 -2.94 12.37 10.08
C ALA A 29 -4.22 11.53 10.25
N ASN A 30 -4.52 10.65 9.29
CA ASN A 30 -5.69 9.75 9.31
C ASN A 30 -5.41 8.42 10.02
N GLY A 31 -4.22 8.23 10.59
CA GLY A 31 -3.81 6.96 11.18
C GLY A 31 -3.48 5.88 10.15
N THR A 32 -3.43 6.22 8.87
CA THR A 32 -3.11 5.31 7.77
C THR A 32 -1.61 5.02 7.73
N HIS A 33 -1.28 3.75 7.58
CA HIS A 33 0.10 3.27 7.52
C HIS A 33 0.68 3.39 6.12
N MET A 34 2.01 3.43 6.04
CA MET A 34 2.74 3.47 4.77
C MET A 34 2.35 2.35 3.81
N PHE A 35 2.16 1.14 4.33
CA PHE A 35 1.72 -0.01 3.54
C PHE A 35 0.35 0.23 2.90
N SER A 36 -0.63 0.66 3.69
CA SER A 36 -1.98 0.97 3.19
C SER A 36 -1.98 2.14 2.21
N LEU A 37 -1.10 3.14 2.40
CA LEU A 37 -0.91 4.23 1.45
C LEU A 37 -0.30 3.76 0.13
N ALA A 38 0.70 2.88 0.17
CA ALA A 38 1.25 2.27 -1.04
C ALA A 38 0.17 1.47 -1.79
N VAL A 39 -0.71 0.78 -1.05
CA VAL A 39 -1.83 0.05 -1.64
C VAL A 39 -2.84 0.96 -2.32
N LEU A 40 -3.27 2.03 -1.62
CA LEU A 40 -4.21 3.01 -2.15
C LEU A 40 -3.69 3.65 -3.45
N ASN A 41 -2.39 3.91 -3.54
CA ASN A 41 -1.77 4.60 -4.67
C ASN A 41 -1.20 3.66 -5.74
N ARG A 42 -1.48 2.34 -5.67
CA ARG A 42 -1.00 1.34 -6.63
C ARG A 42 0.54 1.30 -6.78
N GLN A 43 1.25 1.58 -5.70
CA GLN A 43 2.72 1.61 -5.68
C GLN A 43 3.29 0.20 -5.40
N VAL A 44 3.30 -0.64 -6.45
CA VAL A 44 3.67 -2.07 -6.37
C VAL A 44 5.07 -2.29 -5.82
N GLU A 45 6.06 -1.49 -6.22
CA GLU A 45 7.44 -1.68 -5.79
C GLU A 45 7.64 -1.30 -4.31
N VAL A 46 7.00 -0.22 -3.85
CA VAL A 46 7.00 0.16 -2.43
C VAL A 46 6.28 -0.90 -1.60
N PHE A 47 5.18 -1.44 -2.12
CA PHE A 47 4.45 -2.54 -1.50
C PHE A 47 5.33 -3.78 -1.32
N ASN A 48 6.03 -4.21 -2.37
CA ASN A 48 6.94 -5.35 -2.33
C ASN A 48 8.10 -5.11 -1.35
N LEU A 49 8.71 -3.94 -1.39
CA LEU A 49 9.78 -3.54 -0.45
C LEU A 49 9.34 -3.69 1.00
N ILE A 50 8.14 -3.19 1.35
CA ILE A 50 7.63 -3.26 2.73
C ILE A 50 7.25 -4.70 3.10
N HIS A 51 6.69 -5.45 2.14
CA HIS A 51 6.29 -6.84 2.31
C HIS A 51 7.47 -7.74 2.69
N GLU A 52 8.66 -7.49 2.13
CA GLU A 52 9.87 -8.28 2.35
C GLU A 52 10.60 -7.99 3.69
N ILE A 53 10.23 -6.91 4.40
CA ILE A 53 10.87 -6.55 5.67
C ILE A 53 10.50 -7.55 6.77
N ARG A 54 11.51 -8.27 7.27
CA ARG A 54 11.39 -9.17 8.43
C ARG A 54 10.84 -8.40 9.64
N GLY A 55 9.68 -8.81 10.14
CA GLY A 55 8.97 -8.17 11.27
C GLY A 55 7.65 -7.48 10.89
N TRP A 56 7.43 -7.18 9.60
CA TRP A 56 6.17 -6.56 9.16
C TRP A 56 4.96 -7.50 9.23
N LYS A 57 5.19 -8.82 9.28
CA LYS A 57 4.12 -9.84 9.33
C LYS A 57 3.14 -9.65 10.51
N THR A 58 3.63 -9.23 11.68
CA THR A 58 2.80 -9.00 12.87
C THR A 58 1.99 -7.69 12.78
N ILE A 59 2.51 -6.71 12.04
CA ILE A 59 1.94 -5.36 11.88
C ILE A 59 0.77 -5.39 10.89
N ARG A 60 0.91 -6.23 9.85
CA ARG A 60 -0.05 -6.43 8.77
C ARG A 60 -1.44 -6.87 9.24
N LEU A 61 -1.50 -7.56 10.37
CA LEU A 61 -2.67 -8.29 10.83
C LEU A 61 -3.75 -7.43 11.51
N VAL A 62 -3.47 -6.18 11.90
CA VAL A 62 -4.36 -5.43 12.82
C VAL A 62 -4.46 -3.92 12.53
N GLN A 63 -4.04 -3.46 11.35
CA GLN A 63 -3.95 -2.01 11.12
C GLN A 63 -5.09 -1.48 10.25
N VAL A 64 -6.03 -0.87 10.95
CA VAL A 64 -7.07 -0.01 10.40
C VAL A 64 -6.68 1.46 10.56
N ASP A 65 -7.12 2.29 9.62
CA ASP A 65 -7.09 3.74 9.79
C ASP A 65 -8.15 4.21 10.80
N LYS A 66 -8.25 5.52 11.04
CA LYS A 66 -9.25 6.10 11.95
C LYS A 66 -10.70 5.82 11.55
N ASN A 67 -10.94 5.42 10.29
CA ASN A 67 -12.25 5.15 9.74
C ASN A 67 -12.56 3.64 9.71
N GLY A 68 -11.66 2.80 10.23
CA GLY A 68 -11.82 1.34 10.20
C GLY A 68 -11.38 0.70 8.87
N ASN A 69 -10.79 1.45 7.94
CA ASN A 69 -10.36 0.89 6.66
C ASN A 69 -9.05 0.12 6.84
N ASN A 70 -9.05 -1.14 6.41
CA ASN A 70 -7.83 -1.94 6.27
C ASN A 70 -7.27 -1.86 4.84
N SER A 71 -6.17 -2.56 4.57
CA SER A 71 -5.52 -2.57 3.25
C SER A 71 -6.40 -3.13 2.12
N LEU A 72 -7.35 -4.03 2.42
CA LEU A 72 -8.32 -4.53 1.43
C LEU A 72 -9.30 -3.43 1.00
N HIS A 73 -9.79 -2.63 1.95
CA HIS A 73 -10.60 -1.45 1.63
C HIS A 73 -9.82 -0.48 0.73
N MET A 74 -8.54 -0.25 1.02
CA MET A 74 -7.67 0.63 0.22
C MET A 74 -7.43 0.09 -1.21
N ALA A 75 -7.39 -1.24 -1.38
CA ALA A 75 -7.26 -1.87 -2.69
C ALA A 75 -8.55 -1.77 -3.52
N ALA A 76 -9.72 -1.74 -2.86
CA ALA A 76 -11.02 -1.56 -3.50
C ALA A 76 -11.37 -0.09 -3.79
N MET A 77 -10.71 0.86 -3.14
CA MET A 77 -10.92 2.30 -3.39
C MET A 77 -10.41 2.71 -4.77
N PRO A 78 -11.05 3.72 -5.41
CA PRO A 78 -10.58 4.26 -6.68
C PRO A 78 -9.13 4.75 -6.54
N PRO A 79 -8.23 4.34 -7.44
CA PRO A 79 -6.86 4.78 -7.37
C PRO A 79 -6.73 6.24 -7.85
N PRO A 80 -5.59 6.91 -7.57
CA PRO A 80 -5.33 8.25 -8.09
C PRO A 80 -5.46 8.28 -9.61
N ALA A 81 -6.01 9.36 -10.18
CA ALA A 81 -6.22 9.50 -11.62
C ALA A 81 -4.93 9.25 -12.44
N GLU A 82 -3.79 9.64 -11.90
CA GLU A 82 -2.45 9.46 -12.50
C GLU A 82 -2.05 7.98 -12.67
N SER A 83 -2.61 7.06 -11.88
CA SER A 83 -2.31 5.62 -11.98
C SER A 83 -3.14 4.90 -13.06
N LEU A 84 -4.21 5.55 -13.54
CA LEU A 84 -5.15 5.01 -14.53
C LEU A 84 -4.77 5.35 -15.97
N SER A 85 -3.88 6.33 -16.18
CA SER A 85 -3.57 6.87 -17.51
C SER A 85 -2.85 5.89 -18.43
N ASP A 86 -2.18 4.88 -17.86
CA ASP A 86 -1.31 3.99 -18.63
C ASP A 86 -2.04 2.80 -19.24
N VAL A 87 -3.31 2.58 -18.86
CA VAL A 87 -4.08 1.40 -19.28
C VAL A 87 -5.19 1.80 -20.24
N PRO A 88 -5.17 1.32 -21.50
CA PRO A 88 -6.14 1.70 -22.50
C PRO A 88 -7.50 1.02 -22.26
N GLY A 89 -8.55 1.81 -22.07
CA GLY A 89 -9.94 1.34 -22.06
C GLY A 89 -10.41 0.75 -20.72
N ALA A 90 -11.72 0.89 -20.47
CA ALA A 90 -12.34 0.55 -19.19
C ALA A 90 -12.19 -0.94 -18.81
N ALA A 91 -12.27 -1.85 -19.77
CA ALA A 91 -12.17 -3.29 -19.51
C ALA A 91 -10.76 -3.67 -18.99
N LEU A 92 -9.69 -3.13 -19.58
CA LEU A 92 -8.32 -3.39 -19.15
C LEU A 92 -8.00 -2.71 -17.82
N GLN A 93 -8.56 -1.51 -17.58
CA GLN A 93 -8.47 -0.85 -16.28
C GLN A 93 -9.09 -1.71 -15.18
N MET A 94 -10.32 -2.20 -15.38
CA MET A 94 -10.98 -3.11 -14.43
C MET A 94 -10.21 -4.40 -14.23
N GLN A 95 -9.64 -4.99 -15.29
CA GLN A 95 -8.83 -6.21 -15.18
C GLN A 95 -7.59 -5.99 -14.30
N ARG A 96 -6.87 -4.88 -14.50
CA ARG A 96 -5.70 -4.53 -13.69
C ARG A 96 -6.08 -4.33 -12.22
N GLU A 97 -7.16 -3.59 -11.96
CA GLU A 97 -7.62 -3.32 -10.59
C GLU A 97 -8.09 -4.60 -9.89
N LEU A 98 -8.72 -5.54 -10.61
CA LEU A 98 -9.09 -6.84 -10.07
C LEU A 98 -7.87 -7.69 -9.70
N LEU A 99 -6.83 -7.70 -10.54
CA LEU A 99 -5.57 -8.38 -10.22
C LEU A 99 -4.88 -7.75 -9.01
N TRP A 100 -4.87 -6.43 -8.95
CA TRP A 100 -4.34 -5.69 -7.80
C TRP A 100 -5.05 -6.05 -6.49
N PHE A 101 -6.39 -6.07 -6.51
CA PHE A 101 -7.18 -6.45 -5.35
C PHE A 101 -6.85 -7.87 -4.86
N LYS A 102 -6.78 -8.84 -5.78
CA LYS A 102 -6.42 -10.23 -5.45
C LYS A 102 -5.02 -10.37 -4.87
N GLU A 103 -4.05 -9.60 -5.37
CA GLU A 103 -2.69 -9.62 -4.84
C GLU A 103 -2.66 -9.12 -3.38
N VAL A 104 -3.38 -8.03 -3.08
CA VAL A 104 -3.50 -7.52 -1.72
C VAL A 104 -4.26 -8.50 -0.82
N GLU A 105 -5.31 -9.14 -1.33
CA GLU A 105 -6.10 -10.16 -0.62
C GLU A 105 -5.25 -11.38 -0.25
N ASN A 106 -4.43 -11.89 -1.16
CA ASN A 106 -3.53 -13.02 -0.87
C ASN A 106 -2.53 -12.72 0.24
N LEU A 107 -2.16 -11.44 0.40
CA LEU A 107 -1.10 -11.01 1.30
C LEU A 107 -1.62 -10.53 2.65
N VAL A 108 -2.91 -10.18 2.75
CA VAL A 108 -3.58 -9.73 3.96
C VAL A 108 -4.56 -10.80 4.39
N THR A 109 -4.34 -11.43 5.54
CA THR A 109 -5.32 -12.35 6.14
C THR A 109 -6.66 -11.65 6.33
N PRO A 110 -7.79 -12.25 5.89
CA PRO A 110 -9.11 -11.70 6.17
C PRO A 110 -9.30 -11.63 7.68
N GLN A 111 -9.66 -10.44 8.17
CA GLN A 111 -10.20 -10.32 9.52
C GLN A 111 -11.66 -10.74 9.46
N ALA A 112 -11.98 -11.85 10.13
CA ALA A 112 -13.34 -12.31 10.39
C ALA A 112 -14.04 -11.39 11.41
#